data_AF-D8RFU0-F1
#
_entry.id   AF-D8RFU0-F1
#
_cell.length_a   1.000
_cell.length_b   1.000
_cell.length_c   1.000
_cell.angle_alpha   90.00
_cell.angle_beta   90.00
_cell.angle_gamma   90.00
#
_symmetry.space_group_name_H-M   'P 1'
#
loop_
_entity.id
_entity.type
_entity.pdbx_description
1 polymer ?
#
loop_
_entity_poly.entity_id
_entity_poly.type
_entity_poly.pdbx_seq_one_letter_code
_entity_poly.pdbx_strand_id
1 'polypeptide(L)'
;MLPNFNECWWDSIILDVLICNWFGIWSGMKTVRYFDGKTYEWVGLSRQPTIMGKVRRSLSQFTPANWDKDEWNPLSGPLRFVQVLGLVVIVLTVELNAFFLKFCLWVPPRNPLNSYRLILWWLIANPAIREYNSFLQDRKPMKKIGAFCWLSLANCIVEVLICVKFGQGLYPKPMPKWIVIFWSSTAALLGIFLAGWIAKLYVDRNRLVSATEVYVKKVS
;
A
#
# COMPACT_ATOMS: atom_id res chain seq x y z
N MET A 1 -5.86 -5.44 -25.02
CA MET A 1 -4.96 -4.36 -24.54
C MET A 1 -5.48 -3.05 -25.09
N LEU A 2 -5.55 -1.99 -24.28
CA LEU A 2 -5.95 -0.68 -24.79
C LEU A 2 -4.89 -0.20 -25.82
N PRO A 3 -5.29 0.41 -26.94
CA PRO A 3 -4.36 0.86 -28.00
C PRO A 3 -3.21 1.73 -27.49
N ASN A 4 -3.49 2.59 -26.50
CA ASN A 4 -2.49 3.44 -25.84
C ASN A 4 -1.28 2.69 -25.27
N PHE A 5 -1.43 1.45 -24.81
CA PHE A 5 -0.32 0.69 -24.23
C PHE A 5 0.59 0.06 -25.29
N ASN A 6 0.11 -0.07 -26.54
CA ASN A 6 0.87 -0.72 -27.60
C ASN A 6 1.83 0.23 -28.32
N GLU A 7 1.51 1.53 -28.37
CA GLU A 7 2.32 2.53 -29.07
C GLU A 7 3.53 3.04 -28.27
N CYS A 8 3.46 2.95 -26.93
CA CYS A 8 4.47 3.54 -26.03
C CYS A 8 4.92 2.56 -24.93
N TRP A 9 5.10 1.28 -25.25
CA TRP A 9 5.48 0.25 -24.28
C TRP A 9 6.79 0.57 -23.53
N TRP A 10 7.74 1.25 -24.20
CA TRP A 10 9.01 1.64 -23.60
C TRP A 10 8.87 2.83 -22.65
N ASP A 11 7.94 3.76 -22.93
CA ASP A 11 7.60 4.89 -22.05
C ASP A 11 7.01 4.37 -20.73
N SER A 12 6.14 3.36 -20.82
CA SER A 12 5.61 2.66 -19.64
C SER A 12 6.68 1.93 -18.81
N ILE A 13 7.83 1.56 -19.37
CA ILE A 13 8.91 0.93 -18.62
C ILE A 13 9.84 2.01 -18.03
N ILE A 14 10.30 2.95 -18.86
CA ILE A 14 11.30 3.92 -18.43
C ILE A 14 10.66 4.99 -17.54
N LEU A 15 9.54 5.56 -17.98
CA LEU A 15 8.93 6.70 -17.31
C LEU A 15 8.11 6.26 -16.10
N ASP A 16 7.30 5.19 -16.21
CA ASP A 16 6.47 4.74 -15.08
C ASP A 16 7.26 3.88 -14.08
N VAL A 17 7.97 2.82 -14.53
CA VAL A 17 8.66 1.90 -13.60
C VAL A 17 9.97 2.49 -13.06
N LEU A 18 10.85 2.99 -13.92
CA LEU A 18 12.19 3.42 -13.51
C LEU A 18 12.27 4.87 -13.01
N ILE A 19 11.45 5.77 -13.53
CA ILE A 19 11.45 7.17 -13.10
C ILE A 19 10.38 7.36 -12.04
N CYS A 20 9.10 7.35 -12.38
CA CYS A 20 8.03 7.74 -11.46
C CYS A 20 7.95 6.84 -10.21
N ASN A 21 7.89 5.51 -10.37
CA ASN A 21 7.73 4.59 -9.24
C ASN A 21 9.00 4.48 -8.40
N TRP A 22 10.15 4.25 -9.03
CA TRP A 22 11.42 4.16 -8.30
C TRP A 22 11.82 5.48 -7.64
N PHE A 23 11.76 6.60 -8.36
CA PHE A 23 12.07 7.92 -7.79
C PHE A 23 11.07 8.32 -6.71
N GLY A 24 9.78 7.99 -6.88
CA GLY A 24 8.75 8.20 -5.87
C GLY A 24 9.08 7.44 -4.58
N ILE A 25 9.41 6.15 -4.68
CA ILE A 25 9.79 5.33 -3.53
C ILE A 25 11.09 5.86 -2.89
N TRP A 26 12.11 6.17 -3.69
CA TRP A 26 13.38 6.70 -3.22
C TRP A 26 13.23 8.03 -2.48
N SER A 27 12.50 8.98 -3.08
CA SER A 27 12.24 10.30 -2.49
C SER A 27 11.38 10.21 -1.25
N GLY A 28 10.36 9.33 -1.23
CA GLY A 28 9.56 9.03 -0.05
C GLY A 28 10.39 8.50 1.11
N MET A 29 11.23 7.47 0.86
CA MET A 29 12.13 6.92 1.88
C MET A 29 13.13 7.96 2.39
N LYS A 30 13.67 8.81 1.51
CA LYS A 30 14.61 9.87 1.91
C LYS A 30 13.92 10.93 2.77
N THR A 31 12.66 11.26 2.46
CA THR A 31 11.84 12.21 3.22
C THR A 31 11.57 11.68 4.62
N VAL A 32 11.13 10.43 4.76
CA VAL A 32 10.92 9.79 6.08
C VAL A 32 12.21 9.82 6.91
N ARG A 33 13.35 9.43 6.32
CA ARG A 33 14.65 9.46 7.02
C ARG A 33 15.10 10.87 7.43
N TYR A 34 14.74 11.90 6.66
CA TYR A 34 15.10 13.28 6.98
C TYR A 34 14.36 13.81 8.22
N PHE A 35 13.11 13.37 8.42
CA PHE A 35 12.29 13.79 9.57
C PHE A 35 12.45 12.90 10.82
N ASP A 36 12.79 11.62 10.64
CA ASP A 36 12.98 10.62 11.71
C ASP A 36 14.09 10.97 12.74
N GLY A 37 15.02 11.86 12.41
CA GLY A 37 16.15 12.23 13.28
C GLY A 37 16.06 13.61 13.92
N LYS A 38 14.96 14.36 13.76
CA LYS A 38 14.87 15.74 14.27
C LYS A 38 14.07 15.82 15.56
N THR A 39 14.78 16.01 16.67
CA THR A 39 14.18 16.43 17.94
C THR A 39 13.82 17.91 17.89
N TYR A 40 12.55 18.25 18.08
CA TYR A 40 12.10 19.65 18.10
C TYR A 40 12.20 20.24 19.51
N GLU A 41 13.01 21.29 19.68
CA GLU A 41 13.03 22.06 20.93
C GLU A 41 11.85 23.05 21.00
N TRP A 42 10.97 22.80 21.97
CA TRP A 42 9.78 23.61 22.25
C TRP A 42 10.10 24.90 23.05
N VAL A 43 11.01 25.75 22.56
CA VAL A 43 11.26 27.09 23.14
C VAL A 43 10.28 28.15 22.61
N GLY A 44 9.90 29.15 23.41
CA GLY A 44 8.90 30.16 23.00
C GLY A 44 9.30 31.00 21.77
N LEU A 45 8.31 31.42 20.94
CA LEU A 45 8.51 32.22 19.71
C LEU A 45 9.30 33.53 19.94
N SER A 46 9.23 34.06 21.15
CA SER A 46 9.93 35.27 21.61
C SER A 46 11.45 35.11 21.63
N ARG A 47 11.98 33.89 21.82
CA ARG A 47 13.42 33.62 21.92
C ARG A 47 14.11 33.47 20.56
N GLN A 48 13.39 33.50 19.43
CA GLN A 48 13.97 33.37 18.10
C GLN A 48 14.46 34.75 17.58
N PRO A 49 15.78 34.95 17.37
CA PRO A 49 16.35 36.26 17.04
C PRO A 49 16.08 36.70 15.59
N THR A 50 15.75 35.77 14.69
CA THR A 50 15.57 36.06 13.25
C THR A 50 14.14 35.81 12.77
N ILE A 51 13.67 36.64 11.83
CA ILE A 51 12.34 36.49 11.19
C ILE A 51 12.26 35.15 10.46
N MET A 52 13.33 34.73 9.78
CA MET A 52 13.41 33.42 9.13
C MET A 52 13.30 32.26 10.15
N GLY A 53 13.84 32.44 11.36
CA GLY A 53 13.69 31.50 12.46
C GLY A 53 12.25 31.40 12.98
N LYS A 54 11.50 32.52 12.99
CA LYS A 54 10.07 32.54 13.34
C LYS A 54 9.24 31.81 12.28
N VAL A 55 9.45 32.10 10.99
CA VAL A 55 8.73 31.43 9.88
C VAL A 55 9.02 29.93 9.85
N ARG A 56 10.29 29.53 9.95
CA ARG A 56 10.68 28.12 10.00
C ARG A 56 10.04 27.39 11.18
N ARG A 57 9.91 28.07 12.33
CA ARG A 57 9.26 27.52 13.52
C ARG A 57 7.75 27.38 13.32
N SER A 58 7.07 28.40 12.79
CA SER A 58 5.65 28.32 12.44
C SER A 58 5.37 27.18 11.47
N LEU A 59 6.23 26.97 10.47
CA LEU A 59 6.12 25.82 9.56
C LEU A 59 6.36 24.47 10.27
N SER A 60 7.30 24.40 11.21
CA SER A 60 7.54 23.18 12.00
C SER A 60 6.40 22.81 12.96
N GLN A 61 5.52 23.73 13.33
CA GLN A 61 4.32 23.40 14.13
C GLN A 61 3.32 22.54 13.36
N PHE A 62 3.34 22.60 12.03
CA PHE A 62 2.52 21.75 11.18
C PHE A 62 3.14 20.36 10.94
N THR A 63 4.34 20.10 11.46
CA THR A 63 4.95 18.76 11.46
C THR A 63 4.80 18.09 12.82
N PRO A 64 4.49 16.78 12.88
CA PRO A 64 4.32 16.06 14.14
C PRO A 64 5.63 16.04 14.94
N ALA A 65 5.50 15.92 16.26
CA ALA A 65 6.63 15.94 17.20
C ALA A 65 7.60 14.77 16.96
N ASN A 66 7.07 13.59 16.62
CA ASN A 66 7.82 12.41 16.22
C ASN A 66 7.27 11.91 14.88
N TRP A 67 8.17 11.45 14.00
CA TRP A 67 7.79 10.81 12.75
C TRP A 67 7.84 9.30 12.94
N ASP A 68 6.68 8.67 13.14
CA ASP A 68 6.61 7.22 13.33
C ASP A 68 7.04 6.48 12.05
N LYS A 69 7.83 5.42 12.20
CA LYS A 69 8.23 4.54 11.09
C LYS A 69 7.14 3.52 10.80
N ASP A 70 6.74 3.45 9.53
CA ASP A 70 5.82 2.42 9.09
C ASP A 70 6.54 1.06 8.91
N GLU A 71 6.55 0.25 9.98
CA GLU A 71 7.11 -1.11 9.95
C GLU A 71 6.09 -2.16 9.50
N TRP A 72 6.18 -2.57 8.24
CA TRP A 72 5.27 -3.56 7.65
C TRP A 72 5.58 -5.00 8.05
N ASN A 73 6.86 -5.39 8.10
CA ASN A 73 7.34 -6.75 8.42
C ASN A 73 6.51 -7.88 7.76
N PRO A 74 6.39 -7.91 6.41
CA PRO A 74 5.49 -8.82 5.71
C PRO A 74 5.82 -10.29 5.94
N LEU A 75 7.10 -10.62 6.16
CA LEU A 75 7.55 -11.99 6.37
C LEU A 75 7.48 -12.46 7.84
N SER A 76 6.93 -11.66 8.74
CA SER A 76 6.84 -12.03 10.17
C SER A 76 5.83 -13.14 10.47
N GLY A 77 4.86 -13.37 9.57
CA GLY A 77 3.92 -14.47 9.68
C GLY A 77 3.00 -14.56 8.46
N PRO A 78 2.39 -15.72 8.21
CA PRO A 78 1.60 -15.96 7.00
C PRO A 78 0.37 -15.05 6.91
N LEU A 79 -0.31 -14.79 8.04
CA LEU A 79 -1.46 -13.88 8.05
C LEU A 79 -1.04 -12.43 7.75
N ARG A 80 0.09 -11.99 8.33
CA ARG A 80 0.64 -10.64 8.10
C ARG A 80 1.07 -10.46 6.66
N PHE A 81 1.65 -11.50 6.06
CA PHE A 81 1.97 -11.52 4.63
C PHE A 81 0.73 -11.31 3.76
N VAL A 82 -0.35 -12.06 4.01
CA VAL A 82 -1.61 -11.93 3.25
C VAL A 82 -2.24 -10.55 3.42
N GLN A 83 -2.20 -9.98 4.63
CA GLN A 83 -2.70 -8.63 4.90
C GLN A 83 -1.93 -7.56 4.12
N VAL A 84 -0.60 -7.59 4.16
CA VAL A 84 0.23 -6.64 3.39
C VAL A 84 0.06 -6.85 1.89
N LEU A 85 -0.02 -8.10 1.42
CA LEU A 85 -0.28 -8.41 0.02
C LEU A 85 -1.65 -7.88 -0.42
N GLY A 86 -2.68 -8.01 0.42
CA GLY A 86 -4.01 -7.47 0.16
C GLY A 86 -4.00 -5.96 -0.02
N LEU A 87 -3.25 -5.23 0.81
CA LEU A 87 -3.04 -3.79 0.64
C LEU A 87 -2.42 -3.47 -0.72
N VAL A 88 -1.37 -4.21 -1.13
CA VAL A 88 -0.72 -4.03 -2.43
C VAL A 88 -1.71 -4.27 -3.58
N VAL A 89 -2.53 -5.31 -3.51
CA VAL A 89 -3.56 -5.59 -4.53
C VAL A 89 -4.58 -4.46 -4.62
N ILE A 90 -5.02 -3.89 -3.49
CA ILE A 90 -5.94 -2.75 -3.49
C ILE A 90 -5.30 -1.52 -4.16
N VAL A 91 -4.06 -1.19 -3.79
CA VAL A 91 -3.33 -0.05 -4.40
C VAL A 91 -3.18 -0.24 -5.91
N LEU A 92 -2.75 -1.44 -6.34
CA LEU A 92 -2.64 -1.76 -7.77
C LEU A 92 -3.99 -1.70 -8.48
N THR A 93 -5.08 -2.06 -7.81
CA THR A 93 -6.44 -1.95 -8.37
C THR A 93 -6.83 -0.48 -8.58
N VAL A 94 -6.50 0.40 -7.63
CA VAL A 94 -6.76 1.84 -7.76
C VAL A 94 -5.96 2.47 -8.91
N GLU A 95 -4.70 2.09 -9.08
CA GLU A 95 -3.86 2.52 -10.20
C GLU A 95 -4.41 1.99 -11.53
N LEU A 96 -4.81 0.72 -11.57
CA LEU A 96 -5.44 0.12 -12.74
C LEU A 96 -6.73 0.86 -13.13
N ASN A 97 -7.59 1.15 -12.14
CA ASN A 97 -8.82 1.90 -12.33
C ASN A 97 -8.59 3.29 -12.95
N ALA A 98 -7.42 3.92 -12.76
CA ALA A 98 -7.10 5.20 -13.37
C ALA A 98 -7.19 5.15 -14.91
N PHE A 99 -6.74 4.03 -15.48
CA PHE A 99 -6.76 3.82 -16.93
C PHE A 99 -8.11 3.28 -17.40
N PHE A 100 -8.69 2.34 -16.65
CA PHE A 100 -9.96 1.71 -17.03
C PHE A 100 -11.13 2.69 -16.98
N LEU A 101 -11.24 3.55 -15.96
CA LEU A 101 -12.31 4.54 -15.88
C LEU A 101 -12.27 5.51 -17.06
N LYS A 102 -11.08 5.99 -17.42
CA LYS A 102 -10.89 6.88 -18.56
C LYS A 102 -11.37 6.24 -19.86
N PHE A 103 -11.06 4.95 -20.04
CA PHE A 103 -11.47 4.19 -21.22
C PHE A 103 -12.98 3.88 -21.23
N CYS A 104 -13.53 3.34 -20.14
CA CYS A 104 -14.94 2.97 -20.06
C CYS A 104 -15.88 4.19 -20.16
N LEU A 105 -15.46 5.34 -19.63
CA LEU A 105 -16.25 6.58 -19.65
C LEU A 105 -15.92 7.49 -20.85
N TRP A 106 -15.11 7.02 -21.81
CA TRP A 106 -14.73 7.79 -23.01
C TRP A 106 -14.17 9.19 -22.70
N VAL A 107 -13.41 9.32 -21.62
CA VAL A 107 -12.84 10.61 -21.20
C VAL A 107 -11.64 10.96 -22.09
N PRO A 108 -11.64 12.15 -22.74
CA PRO A 108 -10.56 12.51 -23.66
C PRO A 108 -9.23 12.68 -22.92
N PRO A 109 -8.08 12.42 -23.58
CA PRO A 109 -6.79 12.42 -22.90
C PRO A 109 -6.36 13.73 -22.24
N ARG A 110 -6.83 14.85 -22.79
CA ARG A 110 -6.52 16.21 -22.29
C ARG A 110 -7.33 16.61 -21.05
N ASN A 111 -8.32 15.81 -20.65
CA ASN A 111 -9.17 16.16 -19.54
C ASN A 111 -8.45 15.93 -18.19
N PRO A 112 -8.35 16.95 -17.32
CA PRO A 112 -7.66 16.84 -16.02
C PRO A 112 -8.42 16.01 -14.97
N LEU A 113 -9.61 15.47 -15.27
CA LEU A 113 -10.39 14.67 -14.33
C LEU A 113 -9.59 13.53 -13.67
N ASN A 114 -8.79 12.79 -14.43
CA ASN A 114 -7.96 11.73 -13.85
C ASN A 114 -6.85 12.30 -12.95
N SER A 115 -6.28 13.46 -13.30
CA SER A 115 -5.29 14.14 -12.47
C SER A 115 -5.89 14.58 -11.13
N TYR A 116 -7.09 15.18 -11.14
CA TYR A 116 -7.79 15.54 -9.91
C TYR A 116 -8.13 14.30 -9.06
N ARG A 117 -8.55 13.21 -9.70
CA ARG A 117 -8.78 11.92 -9.05
C ARG A 117 -7.53 11.39 -8.35
N LEU A 118 -6.38 11.43 -9.02
CA LEU A 118 -5.10 10.98 -8.46
C LEU A 118 -4.65 11.85 -7.27
N ILE A 119 -4.88 13.17 -7.34
CA ILE A 119 -4.60 14.07 -6.21
C ILE A 119 -5.49 13.73 -5.00
N LEU A 120 -6.79 13.50 -5.22
CA LEU A 120 -7.71 13.09 -4.16
C LEU A 120 -7.31 11.72 -3.57
N TRP A 121 -6.97 10.76 -4.42
CA TRP A 121 -6.45 9.46 -3.98
C TRP A 121 -5.18 9.60 -3.17
N TRP A 122 -4.24 10.45 -3.59
CA TRP A 122 -3.02 10.73 -2.84
C TRP A 122 -3.33 11.31 -1.45
N LEU A 123 -4.27 12.27 -1.35
CA LEU A 123 -4.68 12.85 -0.06
C LEU A 123 -5.33 11.84 0.88
N ILE A 124 -6.15 10.91 0.37
CA ILE A 124 -6.84 9.89 1.17
C ILE A 124 -5.92 8.71 1.51
N ALA A 125 -5.05 8.30 0.58
CA ALA A 125 -4.20 7.13 0.72
C ALA A 125 -3.14 7.32 1.83
N ASN A 126 -2.56 8.51 1.96
CA ASN A 126 -1.55 8.78 3.00
C ASN A 126 -2.05 8.46 4.43
N PRO A 127 -3.16 9.06 4.93
CA PRO A 127 -3.70 8.70 6.24
C PRO A 127 -4.25 7.28 6.28
N ALA A 128 -4.84 6.76 5.20
CA ALA A 128 -5.35 5.38 5.16
C ALA A 128 -4.24 4.33 5.36
N ILE A 129 -3.10 4.49 4.68
CA ILE A 129 -1.96 3.57 4.79
C ILE A 129 -1.42 3.57 6.23
N ARG A 130 -1.33 4.74 6.87
CA ARG A 130 -0.88 4.86 8.26
C ARG A 130 -1.87 4.24 9.24
N GLU A 131 -3.17 4.48 9.07
CA GLU A 131 -4.23 3.84 9.87
C GLU A 131 -4.17 2.32 9.73
N TYR A 132 -3.98 1.81 8.52
CA TYR A 132 -3.89 0.38 8.26
C TYR A 132 -2.63 -0.24 8.87
N ASN A 133 -1.47 0.42 8.73
CA ASN A 133 -0.25 -0.05 9.37
C ASN A 133 -0.39 -0.09 10.91
N SER A 134 -0.92 0.97 11.51
CA SER A 134 -1.20 1.01 12.96
C SER A 134 -2.14 -0.13 13.39
N PHE A 135 -3.19 -0.41 12.61
CA PHE A 135 -4.09 -1.55 12.84
C PHE A 135 -3.37 -2.91 12.80
N LEU A 136 -2.40 -3.09 11.90
CA LEU A 136 -1.59 -4.31 11.82
C LEU A 136 -0.60 -4.45 12.99
N GLN A 137 -0.08 -3.34 13.50
CA GLN A 137 0.90 -3.32 14.59
C GLN A 137 0.25 -3.44 15.97
N ASP A 138 -0.95 -2.89 16.17
CA ASP A 138 -1.64 -2.92 17.45
C ASP A 138 -1.93 -4.38 17.87
N ARG A 139 -1.63 -4.74 19.12
CA ARG A 139 -1.87 -6.08 19.67
C ARG A 139 -3.15 -6.16 20.50
N LYS A 140 -3.91 -5.06 20.62
CA LYS A 140 -5.15 -5.03 21.39
C LYS A 140 -6.21 -6.01 20.85
N PRO A 141 -7.03 -6.60 21.74
CA PRO A 141 -8.04 -7.58 21.35
C PRO A 141 -9.21 -6.98 20.55
N MET A 142 -9.57 -5.72 20.80
CA MET A 142 -10.57 -5.00 20.02
C MET A 142 -9.91 -3.99 19.10
N LYS A 143 -9.77 -4.34 17.83
CA LYS A 143 -9.17 -3.47 16.81
C LYS A 143 -10.27 -2.92 15.89
N LYS A 144 -10.22 -1.62 15.62
CA LYS A 144 -11.08 -0.98 14.62
C LYS A 144 -10.22 -0.45 13.50
N ILE A 145 -10.65 -0.70 12.27
CA ILE A 145 -10.05 -0.09 11.08
C ILE A 145 -10.48 1.38 11.04
N GLY A 146 -9.54 2.27 10.74
CA GLY A 146 -9.78 3.71 10.71
C GLY A 146 -10.73 4.15 9.59
N ALA A 147 -11.24 5.37 9.68
CA ALA A 147 -12.26 5.89 8.77
C ALA A 147 -11.72 6.09 7.35
N PHE A 148 -10.46 6.51 7.21
CA PHE A 148 -9.85 6.72 5.89
C PHE A 148 -9.62 5.39 5.17
N CYS A 149 -9.31 4.32 5.90
CA CYS A 149 -9.24 2.97 5.33
C CYS A 149 -10.59 2.52 4.74
N TRP A 150 -11.69 2.70 5.49
CA TRP A 150 -13.03 2.35 5.02
C TRP A 150 -13.47 3.21 3.84
N LEU A 151 -13.20 4.52 3.89
CA LEU A 151 -13.49 5.43 2.79
C LEU A 151 -12.72 5.05 1.52
N SER A 152 -11.42 4.78 1.65
CA SER A 152 -10.55 4.31 0.56
C SER A 152 -11.07 3.01 -0.04
N LEU A 153 -11.41 2.03 0.80
CA LEU A 153 -11.96 0.75 0.35
C LEU A 153 -13.30 0.93 -0.39
N ALA A 154 -14.22 1.71 0.17
CA ALA A 154 -15.51 2.00 -0.46
C ALA A 154 -15.33 2.69 -1.81
N ASN A 155 -14.42 3.67 -1.90
CA ASN A 155 -14.11 4.35 -3.16
C ASN A 155 -13.53 3.39 -4.20
N CYS A 156 -12.57 2.55 -3.81
CA CYS A 156 -12.02 1.51 -4.69
C CYS A 156 -13.10 0.57 -5.22
N ILE A 157 -14.01 0.12 -4.36
CA ILE A 157 -15.13 -0.77 -4.75
C ILE A 157 -16.04 -0.07 -5.76
N VAL A 158 -16.45 1.18 -5.50
CA VAL A 158 -17.30 1.94 -6.41
C VAL A 158 -16.64 2.10 -7.79
N GLU A 159 -15.35 2.44 -7.83
CA GLU A 159 -14.62 2.57 -9.08
C GLU A 159 -14.56 1.25 -9.88
N VAL A 160 -14.29 0.13 -9.20
CA VAL A 160 -14.31 -1.20 -9.83
C VAL A 160 -15.70 -1.51 -10.38
N LEU A 161 -16.76 -1.23 -9.62
CA LEU A 161 -18.14 -1.47 -10.06
C LEU A 161 -18.50 -0.64 -11.29
N ILE A 162 -18.05 0.62 -11.37
CA ILE A 162 -18.22 1.46 -12.56
C ILE A 162 -17.47 0.83 -13.75
N CYS A 163 -16.21 0.43 -13.57
CA CYS A 163 -15.43 -0.23 -14.63
C CYS A 163 -16.09 -1.50 -15.14
N VAL A 164 -16.63 -2.34 -14.24
CA VAL A 164 -17.32 -3.58 -14.62
C VAL A 164 -18.64 -3.30 -15.33
N LYS A 165 -19.44 -2.36 -14.81
CA LYS A 165 -20.76 -2.02 -15.37
C LYS A 165 -20.65 -1.40 -16.76
N PHE A 166 -19.78 -0.40 -16.92
CA PHE A 166 -19.62 0.31 -18.19
C PHE A 166 -18.58 -0.33 -19.12
N GLY A 167 -17.84 -1.32 -18.64
CA GLY A 167 -16.86 -2.09 -19.44
C GLY A 167 -17.46 -3.18 -20.31
N GLN A 168 -18.75 -3.52 -20.14
CA GLN A 168 -19.39 -4.60 -20.87
C GLN A 168 -19.45 -4.29 -22.37
N GLY A 169 -19.03 -5.25 -23.21
CA GLY A 169 -19.01 -5.10 -24.67
C GLY A 169 -17.86 -4.26 -25.23
N LEU A 170 -17.05 -3.60 -24.40
CA LEU A 170 -15.87 -2.84 -24.86
C LEU A 170 -14.64 -3.72 -25.19
N TYR A 171 -14.65 -4.98 -24.76
CA TYR A 171 -13.53 -5.91 -24.91
C TYR A 171 -13.92 -7.12 -25.78
N PRO A 172 -13.96 -6.98 -27.11
CA PRO A 172 -14.39 -8.05 -28.02
C PRO A 172 -13.38 -9.20 -28.15
N LYS A 173 -12.10 -8.93 -27.85
CA LYS A 173 -11.04 -9.96 -27.90
C LYS A 173 -10.89 -10.61 -26.53
N PRO A 174 -10.93 -11.96 -26.44
CA PRO A 174 -10.70 -12.65 -25.18
C PRO A 174 -9.27 -12.42 -24.69
N MET A 175 -9.07 -12.55 -23.37
CA MET A 175 -7.76 -12.41 -22.76
C MET A 175 -6.80 -13.48 -23.29
N PRO A 176 -5.57 -13.13 -23.70
CA PRO A 176 -4.59 -14.09 -24.20
C PRO A 176 -4.34 -15.21 -23.18
N LYS A 177 -4.44 -16.47 -23.63
CA LYS A 177 -4.34 -17.65 -22.76
C LYS A 177 -3.02 -17.71 -21.99
N TRP A 178 -1.90 -17.27 -22.59
CA TRP A 178 -0.59 -17.27 -21.94
C TRP A 178 -0.54 -16.36 -20.70
N ILE A 179 -1.23 -15.22 -20.74
CA ILE A 179 -1.33 -14.29 -19.59
C ILE A 179 -2.15 -14.94 -18.47
N VAL A 180 -3.27 -15.58 -18.83
CA VAL A 180 -4.10 -16.31 -17.86
C VAL A 180 -3.28 -17.42 -17.19
N ILE A 181 -2.59 -18.24 -17.96
CA ILE A 181 -1.74 -19.33 -17.45
C ILE A 181 -0.66 -18.78 -16.51
N PHE A 182 0.04 -17.71 -16.91
CA PHE A 182 1.09 -17.10 -16.10
C PHE A 182 0.60 -16.59 -14.73
N TRP A 183 -0.54 -15.89 -14.70
CA TRP A 183 -1.09 -15.38 -13.44
C TRP A 183 -1.71 -16.50 -12.60
N SER A 184 -2.36 -17.48 -13.23
CA SER A 184 -2.86 -18.68 -12.54
C SER A 184 -1.73 -19.51 -11.93
N SER A 185 -0.61 -19.71 -12.64
CA SER A 185 0.54 -20.43 -12.10
C SER A 185 1.20 -19.66 -10.95
N THR A 186 1.30 -18.33 -11.07
CA THR A 186 1.84 -17.47 -10.00
C THR A 186 0.98 -17.55 -8.74
N ALA A 187 -0.34 -17.47 -8.88
CA ALA A 187 -1.28 -17.61 -7.77
C ALA A 187 -1.19 -19.00 -7.11
N ALA A 188 -1.07 -20.07 -7.93
CA ALA A 188 -0.90 -21.43 -7.43
C ALA A 188 0.40 -21.61 -6.63
N LEU A 189 1.52 -21.12 -7.16
CA LEU A 189 2.83 -21.15 -6.48
C LEU A 189 2.79 -20.39 -5.16
N LEU A 190 2.16 -19.22 -5.13
CA LEU A 190 1.98 -18.44 -3.92
C LEU A 190 1.14 -19.19 -2.87
N GLY A 191 0.06 -19.85 -3.32
CA GLY A 191 -0.77 -20.70 -2.46
C GLY A 191 0.02 -21.87 -1.87
N ILE A 192 0.82 -22.57 -2.68
CA ILE A 192 1.70 -23.66 -2.22
C ILE A 192 2.72 -23.14 -1.21
N PHE A 193 3.35 -21.99 -1.47
CA PHE A 193 4.29 -21.35 -0.56
C PHE A 193 3.65 -21.04 0.80
N LEU A 194 2.46 -20.43 0.80
CA LEU A 194 1.72 -20.12 2.03
C LEU A 194 1.30 -21.37 2.79
N ALA A 195 0.80 -22.40 2.09
CA ALA A 195 0.44 -23.66 2.71
C ALA A 195 1.65 -24.35 3.35
N GLY A 196 2.78 -24.39 2.66
CA GLY A 196 4.04 -24.94 3.18
C GLY A 196 4.54 -24.17 4.40
N TRP A 197 4.42 -22.84 4.40
CA TRP A 197 4.81 -22.02 5.55
C TRP A 197 3.89 -22.25 6.76
N ILE A 198 2.57 -22.29 6.55
CA ILE A 198 1.60 -22.60 7.63
C ILE A 198 1.87 -24.00 8.19
N ALA A 199 2.11 -25.00 7.34
CA ALA A 199 2.44 -26.36 7.76
C ALA A 199 3.74 -26.40 8.58
N LYS A 200 4.78 -25.68 8.15
CA LYS A 200 6.04 -25.56 8.90
C LYS A 200 5.80 -24.97 10.30
N LEU A 201 5.05 -23.88 10.39
CA LEU A 201 4.72 -23.25 11.68
C LEU A 201 3.91 -24.17 12.59
N TYR A 202 3.00 -24.96 12.02
CA TYR A 202 2.23 -25.95 12.77
C TYR A 202 3.11 -27.05 13.35
N VAL A 203 4.04 -27.60 12.54
CA VAL A 203 5.00 -28.61 12.99
C VAL A 203 5.94 -28.06 14.07
N ASP A 204 6.50 -26.87 13.87
CA ASP A 204 7.40 -26.23 14.84
C ASP A 204 6.67 -25.94 16.17
N ARG A 205 5.42 -25.47 16.11
CA ARG A 205 4.58 -25.27 17.31
C ARG A 205 4.36 -26.57 18.07
N ASN A 206 4.01 -27.65 17.39
CA ASN A 206 3.78 -28.95 18.04
C ASN A 206 5.05 -29.50 18.69
N ARG A 207 6.21 -29.35 18.04
CA ARG A 207 7.51 -29.73 18.62
C ARG A 207 7.82 -28.97 19.91
N LEU A 208 7.57 -27.66 19.94
CA LEU A 208 7.78 -26.83 21.13
C LEU A 208 6.85 -27.23 22.28
N VAL A 209 5.58 -27.52 21.99
CA VAL A 209 4.62 -27.99 23.01
C VAL A 209 5.10 -29.32 23.61
N SER A 210 5.46 -30.29 22.77
CA SER A 210 5.97 -31.58 23.26
C SER A 210 7.28 -31.43 24.07
N ALA A 211 8.21 -30.56 23.65
CA ALA A 211 9.43 -30.30 24.41
C ALA A 211 9.13 -29.65 25.78
N THR A 212 8.15 -28.76 25.84
CA THR A 212 7.72 -28.10 27.09
C THR A 212 7.07 -29.11 28.03
N GLU A 213 6.20 -29.99 27.53
CA GLU A 213 5.58 -31.05 28.33
C GLU A 213 6.62 -32.02 28.92
N VAL A 214 7.63 -32.39 28.15
CA VAL A 214 8.73 -33.25 28.62
C VAL A 214 9.58 -32.54 29.68
N TYR A 215 9.85 -31.25 29.52
CA TYR A 215 10.59 -30.47 30.51
C TYR A 215 9.80 -30.35 31.83
N VAL A 216 8.51 -30.03 31.77
CA VAL A 216 7.64 -29.93 32.95
C VAL A 216 7.59 -31.26 33.71
N LYS A 217 7.47 -32.40 33.00
CA LYS A 217 7.52 -33.75 33.61
C LYS A 217 8.85 -34.12 34.26
N LYS A 218 9.96 -33.51 33.85
CA LYS A 218 11.29 -33.76 34.46
C LYS A 218 11.55 -32.91 35.70
N VAL A 219 10.82 -31.81 35.88
CA VAL A 219 11.00 -30.86 36.98
C VAL A 219 9.96 -31.06 38.09
N SER A 220 8.87 -31.79 37.82
CA SER A 220 7.90 -32.29 38.81
C SER A 220 8.36 -33.60 39.45
#